data_AF-A0A0Q6U0I2-F1
#
_entry.id   AF-A0A0Q6U0I2-F1
#
_cell.length_a   1.000
_cell.length_b   1.000
_cell.length_c   1.000
_cell.angle_alpha   90.00
_cell.angle_beta   90.00
_cell.angle_gamma   90.00
#
_symmetry.space_group_name_H-M   'P 1'
#
loop_
_entity.id
_entity.type
_entity.pdbx_description
1 polymer ?
#
loop_
_entity_poly.entity_id
_entity_poly.type
_entity_poly.pdbx_seq_one_letter_code
_entity_poly.pdbx_strand_id
1 'polypeptide(L)'
;MMSPEMSEGRFEALAETYGGEIARWPEGEREAARALLAAQPERLSAVLDAAAHLDRLLDLAPAQSVDAALLGRLIAAAPPAPNTAGRWIAGLGAALGLSAAAFAGVLAGVAVGGHALPVAAPAAATQMANGRVETVTAVDMSNDLQDAIEEPAEL
;
A
#
# COMPACT_ATOMS: atom_id res chain seq x y z
N MET A 1 -7.38 -32.07 -4.46
CA MET A 1 -7.15 -31.34 -5.73
C MET A 1 -5.83 -31.86 -6.27
N MET A 2 -5.86 -32.75 -7.26
CA MET A 2 -4.63 -33.24 -7.89
C MET A 2 -4.09 -32.07 -8.70
N SER A 3 -2.94 -31.51 -8.33
CA SER A 3 -2.26 -30.53 -9.19
C SER A 3 -2.11 -31.16 -10.57
N PRO A 4 -2.49 -30.49 -11.67
CA PRO A 4 -2.26 -31.05 -13.00
C PRO A 4 -0.77 -31.36 -13.10
N GLU A 5 -0.43 -32.63 -13.30
CA GLU A 5 0.96 -33.01 -13.52
C GLU A 5 1.45 -32.27 -14.77
N MET A 6 2.51 -31.50 -14.60
CA MET A 6 3.11 -30.80 -15.71
C MET A 6 3.91 -31.79 -16.54
N SER A 7 3.52 -31.95 -17.80
CA SER A 7 4.31 -32.71 -18.77
C SER A 7 5.39 -31.85 -19.41
N GLU A 8 6.45 -32.48 -19.91
CA GLU A 8 7.53 -31.80 -20.64
C GLU A 8 6.99 -31.03 -21.85
N GLY A 9 6.09 -31.62 -22.64
CA GLY A 9 5.49 -30.95 -23.80
C GLY A 9 4.66 -29.71 -23.41
N ARG A 10 3.99 -29.73 -22.24
CA ARG A 10 3.28 -28.55 -21.74
C ARG A 10 4.26 -27.46 -21.31
N PHE A 11 5.35 -27.83 -20.67
CA PHE A 11 6.42 -26.91 -20.28
C PHE A 11 7.08 -26.24 -21.50
N GLU A 12 7.42 -27.02 -22.53
CA GLU A 12 7.99 -26.51 -23.78
C GLU A 12 7.03 -25.52 -24.48
N ALA A 13 5.74 -25.87 -24.58
CA ALA A 13 4.74 -24.97 -25.16
C ALA A 13 4.57 -23.66 -24.37
N LEU A 14 4.69 -23.72 -23.04
CA LEU A 14 4.66 -22.53 -22.19
C LEU A 14 5.91 -21.66 -22.41
N ALA A 15 7.10 -22.27 -22.49
CA ALA A 15 8.34 -21.56 -22.79
C ALA A 15 8.32 -20.89 -24.17
N GLU A 16 7.75 -21.55 -25.18
CA GLU A 16 7.60 -20.99 -26.52
C GLU A 16 6.60 -19.82 -26.57
N THR A 17 5.51 -19.92 -25.80
CA THR A 17 4.44 -18.89 -25.81
C THR A 17 4.78 -17.67 -24.94
N TYR A 18 5.35 -17.90 -23.75
CA TYR A 18 5.54 -16.88 -22.73
C TYR A 18 7.01 -16.48 -22.51
N GLY A 19 7.95 -17.16 -23.17
CA GLY A 19 9.39 -16.94 -23.05
C GLY A 19 10.03 -17.75 -21.93
N GLY A 20 11.34 -17.58 -21.78
CA GLY A 20 12.18 -18.37 -20.86
C GLY A 20 12.02 -18.02 -19.38
N GLU A 21 11.20 -17.02 -19.03
CA GLU A 21 11.00 -16.58 -17.65
C GLU A 21 9.68 -17.11 -17.08
N ILE A 22 9.74 -18.10 -16.17
CA ILE A 22 8.55 -18.74 -15.56
C ILE A 22 7.66 -17.71 -14.85
N ALA A 23 8.21 -16.59 -14.35
CA ALA A 23 7.42 -15.53 -13.73
C ALA A 23 6.41 -14.87 -14.68
N ARG A 24 6.61 -14.95 -16.01
CA ARG A 24 5.67 -14.41 -17.02
C ARG A 24 4.53 -15.36 -17.35
N TRP A 25 4.64 -16.62 -16.92
CA TRP A 25 3.67 -17.66 -17.26
C TRP A 25 2.35 -17.47 -16.48
N PRO A 26 1.25 -18.13 -16.89
CA PRO A 26 0.01 -18.11 -16.12
C PRO A 26 0.20 -18.63 -14.69
N GLU A 27 -0.36 -17.92 -13.69
CA GLU A 27 -0.17 -18.21 -12.26
C GLU A 27 -0.39 -19.68 -11.88
N GLY A 28 -1.44 -20.32 -12.43
CA GLY A 28 -1.77 -21.71 -12.13
C GLY A 28 -0.74 -22.74 -12.59
N GLU A 29 0.14 -22.38 -13.52
CA GLU A 29 1.16 -23.28 -14.09
C GLU A 29 2.54 -23.03 -13.48
N ARG A 30 2.78 -21.87 -12.85
CA ARG A 30 4.13 -21.47 -12.39
C ARG A 30 4.71 -22.45 -11.38
N GLU A 31 3.90 -22.90 -10.41
CA GLU A 31 4.39 -23.77 -9.35
C GLU A 31 4.70 -25.18 -9.85
N ALA A 32 3.83 -25.72 -10.69
CA ALA A 32 4.07 -27.02 -11.31
C ALA A 32 5.27 -26.98 -12.28
N ALA A 33 5.54 -25.84 -12.93
CA ALA A 33 6.71 -25.64 -13.78
C ALA A 33 8.01 -25.62 -12.98
N ARG A 34 8.04 -24.94 -11.83
CA ARG A 34 9.20 -24.96 -10.92
C ARG A 34 9.45 -26.36 -10.36
N ALA A 35 8.39 -27.08 -10.01
CA ALA A 35 8.51 -28.46 -9.52
C ALA A 35 9.12 -29.38 -10.60
N LEU A 36 8.66 -29.27 -11.85
CA LEU A 36 9.22 -30.06 -12.96
C LEU A 36 10.67 -29.67 -13.27
N LEU A 37 10.99 -28.37 -13.26
CA LEU A 37 12.35 -27.87 -13.45
C LEU A 37 13.30 -28.36 -12.35
N ALA A 38 12.84 -28.42 -11.09
CA ALA A 38 13.63 -28.95 -9.99
C ALA A 38 13.88 -30.46 -10.13
N ALA A 39 12.94 -31.20 -10.72
CA ALA A 39 13.09 -32.63 -10.99
C ALA A 39 14.02 -32.92 -12.18
N GLN A 40 14.03 -32.07 -13.20
CA GLN A 40 14.79 -32.26 -14.45
C GLN A 40 15.55 -31.00 -14.89
N PRO A 41 16.51 -30.50 -14.09
CA PRO A 41 17.15 -29.20 -14.33
C PRO A 41 17.99 -29.17 -15.61
N GLU A 42 18.70 -30.26 -15.94
CA GLU A 42 19.62 -30.28 -17.09
C GLU A 42 18.91 -30.09 -18.43
N ARG A 43 17.76 -30.75 -18.60
CA ARG A 43 16.99 -30.70 -19.85
C ARG A 43 16.17 -29.42 -19.96
N LEU A 44 15.48 -29.05 -18.89
CA LEU A 44 14.51 -27.95 -18.91
C LEU A 44 15.19 -26.57 -18.81
N SER A 45 16.37 -26.48 -18.21
CA SER A 45 17.16 -25.24 -18.24
C SER A 45 17.56 -24.87 -19.67
N ALA A 46 17.97 -25.84 -20.49
CA ALA A 46 18.32 -25.60 -21.89
C ALA A 46 17.13 -25.07 -22.71
N VAL A 47 15.91 -25.54 -22.44
CA VAL A 47 14.68 -25.05 -23.07
C VAL A 47 14.42 -23.58 -22.69
N LEU A 48 14.50 -23.27 -21.39
CA LEU A 48 14.30 -21.89 -20.90
C LEU A 48 15.40 -20.95 -21.42
N ASP A 49 16.65 -21.39 -21.45
CA ASP A 49 17.79 -20.60 -21.92
C ASP A 49 17.67 -20.29 -23.41
N ALA A 50 17.22 -21.25 -24.22
CA ALA A 50 16.95 -21.04 -25.64
C ALA A 50 15.84 -19.99 -25.85
N ALA A 51 14.73 -20.09 -25.11
CA ALA A 51 13.65 -19.12 -25.17
C ALA A 51 14.10 -17.72 -24.68
N ALA A 52 14.81 -17.64 -23.56
CA ALA A 52 15.35 -16.39 -23.04
C ALA A 52 16.43 -15.78 -23.95
N HIS A 53 17.16 -16.60 -24.69
CA HIS A 53 18.12 -16.10 -25.69
C HIS A 53 17.43 -15.38 -26.83
N LEU A 54 16.33 -15.92 -27.35
CA LEU A 54 15.51 -15.24 -28.35
C LEU A 54 15.00 -13.90 -27.83
N ASP A 55 14.46 -13.86 -26.62
CA ASP A 55 13.97 -12.63 -25.99
C ASP A 55 15.07 -11.56 -25.90
N ARG A 56 16.29 -11.95 -25.48
CA ARG A 56 17.44 -11.03 -25.45
C ARG A 56 17.82 -10.51 -26.84
N LEU A 57 17.72 -11.33 -27.88
CA LEU A 57 17.97 -10.88 -29.26
C LEU A 57 16.90 -9.88 -29.72
N LEU A 58 15.65 -10.08 -29.32
CA LEU A 58 14.56 -9.15 -29.61
C LEU A 58 14.75 -7.82 -28.86
N ASP A 59 15.24 -7.85 -27.62
CA ASP A 59 15.54 -6.64 -26.83
C ASP A 59 16.66 -5.78 -27.45
N LEU A 60 17.55 -6.39 -28.24
CA LEU A 60 18.62 -5.68 -28.96
C LEU A 60 18.15 -5.05 -30.27
N ALA A 61 16.93 -5.35 -30.73
CA ALA A 61 16.40 -4.77 -31.95
C ALA A 61 16.22 -3.25 -31.76
N PRO A 62 16.70 -2.41 -32.68
CA PRO A 62 16.55 -0.97 -32.57
C PRO A 62 15.06 -0.59 -32.58
N ALA A 63 14.66 0.21 -31.58
CA ALA A 63 13.29 0.72 -31.50
C ALA A 63 12.99 1.50 -32.79
N GLN A 64 11.97 1.06 -33.53
CA GLN A 64 11.53 1.77 -34.73
C GLN A 64 10.96 3.14 -34.33
N SER A 65 11.33 4.19 -35.06
CA SER A 65 10.79 5.52 -34.82
C SER A 65 9.28 5.51 -35.00
N VAL A 66 8.54 5.88 -33.95
CA VAL A 66 7.08 5.92 -34.00
C VAL A 66 6.64 7.11 -34.84
N ASP A 67 5.77 6.88 -35.82
CA ASP A 67 5.15 7.94 -36.62
C ASP A 67 4.27 8.83 -35.73
N ALA A 68 4.58 10.13 -35.69
CA ALA A 68 3.84 11.12 -34.92
C ALA A 68 2.35 11.18 -35.33
N ALA A 69 2.03 10.94 -36.60
CA ALA A 69 0.65 10.88 -37.07
C ALA A 69 -0.09 9.65 -36.52
N LEU A 70 0.59 8.51 -36.39
CA LEU A 70 0.02 7.32 -35.75
C LEU A 70 -0.22 7.54 -34.26
N LEU A 71 0.75 8.15 -33.55
CA LEU A 71 0.57 8.51 -32.13
C LEU A 71 -0.60 9.47 -31.94
N GLY A 72 -0.74 10.49 -32.78
CA GLY A 72 -1.86 11.41 -32.74
C GLY A 72 -3.21 10.71 -32.89
N ARG A 73 -3.33 9.77 -33.83
CA ARG A 73 -4.56 8.96 -34.02
C ARG A 73 -4.82 8.03 -32.83
N LEU A 74 -3.78 7.43 -32.24
CA LEU A 74 -3.91 6.56 -31.09
C LEU A 74 -4.41 7.32 -29.86
N ILE A 75 -3.83 8.50 -29.60
CA ILE A 75 -4.25 9.38 -28.49
C ILE A 75 -5.69 9.84 -28.70
N ALA A 76 -6.07 10.22 -29.93
CA ALA A 76 -7.44 10.63 -30.24
C ALA A 76 -8.46 9.48 -30.13
N ALA A 77 -8.04 8.23 -30.37
CA ALA A 77 -8.88 7.04 -30.26
C ALA A 77 -8.97 6.47 -28.83
N ALA A 78 -8.16 6.97 -27.89
CA ALA A 78 -8.18 6.50 -26.52
C ALA A 78 -9.53 6.83 -25.84
N PRO A 79 -10.12 5.90 -25.08
CA PRO A 79 -11.32 6.19 -24.32
C PRO A 79 -11.08 7.34 -23.34
N PRO A 80 -12.06 8.24 -23.13
CA PRO A 80 -11.90 9.34 -22.20
C PRO A 80 -11.63 8.80 -20.80
N ALA A 81 -10.59 9.32 -20.15
CA ALA A 81 -10.30 8.99 -18.76
C ALA A 81 -11.50 9.35 -17.87
N PRO A 82 -11.78 8.58 -16.81
CA PRO A 82 -12.85 8.90 -15.88
C PRO A 82 -12.62 10.29 -15.27
N ASN A 83 -13.68 11.09 -15.16
CA ASN A 83 -13.62 12.47 -14.68
C ASN A 83 -13.26 12.52 -13.17
N THR A 84 -11.97 12.43 -12.88
CA THR A 84 -11.42 12.58 -11.52
C THR A 84 -11.47 14.03 -11.05
N ALA A 85 -11.42 15.00 -11.97
CA ALA A 85 -11.43 16.43 -11.65
C ALA A 85 -12.71 16.86 -10.89
N GLY A 86 -13.87 16.32 -11.25
CA GLY A 86 -15.12 16.57 -10.54
C GLY A 86 -15.08 16.13 -9.06
N ARG A 87 -14.36 15.04 -8.75
CA ARG A 87 -14.21 14.54 -7.37
C ARG A 87 -13.29 15.43 -6.52
N TRP A 88 -12.25 16.00 -7.12
CA TRP A 88 -11.35 16.93 -6.44
C TRP A 88 -12.05 18.26 -6.12
N ILE A 89 -12.80 18.80 -7.07
CA ILE A 89 -13.58 20.04 -6.87
C ILE A 89 -14.68 19.83 -5.83
N ALA A 90 -15.37 18.68 -5.86
CA ALA A 90 -16.35 18.33 -4.84
C ALA A 90 -15.72 18.19 -3.44
N GLY A 91 -14.52 17.61 -3.35
CA GLY A 91 -13.76 17.51 -2.09
C GLY A 91 -13.39 18.88 -1.50
N LEU A 92 -12.94 19.82 -2.35
CA LEU A 92 -12.63 21.19 -1.93
C LEU A 92 -13.90 21.96 -1.51
N GLY A 93 -15.00 21.80 -2.24
CA GLY A 93 -16.30 22.40 -1.88
C GLY A 93 -16.85 21.87 -0.55
N ALA A 94 -16.70 20.57 -0.29
CA ALA A 94 -17.10 19.96 0.98
C ALA A 94 -16.26 20.48 2.15
N ALA A 95 -14.94 20.63 1.98
CA ALA A 95 -14.07 21.18 3.02
C ALA A 95 -14.41 22.64 3.38
N LEU A 96 -14.72 23.47 2.37
CA LEU A 96 -15.16 24.86 2.59
C LEU A 96 -16.55 24.92 3.26
N GLY A 97 -17.48 24.06 2.84
CA GLY A 97 -18.80 23.96 3.46
C GLY A 97 -18.76 23.52 4.93
N LEU A 98 -17.88 22.57 5.26
CA LEU A 98 -17.71 22.11 6.65
C LEU A 98 -17.12 23.21 7.55
N SER A 99 -16.18 24.01 7.03
CA SER A 99 -15.60 25.13 7.77
C SER A 99 -16.67 26.19 8.11
N ALA A 100 -17.53 26.53 7.15
CA ALA A 100 -18.64 27.46 7.39
C ALA A 100 -19.64 26.94 8.44
N ALA A 101 -19.95 25.64 8.43
CA ALA A 101 -20.80 25.01 9.43
C ALA A 101 -20.18 25.02 10.83
N ALA A 102 -18.86 24.82 10.94
CA ALA A 102 -18.14 24.87 12.22
C ALA A 102 -18.17 26.28 12.84
N PHE A 103 -17.98 27.33 12.04
CA PHE A 103 -18.10 28.72 12.51
C PHE A 103 -19.52 29.08 12.95
N ALA A 104 -20.54 28.62 12.21
CA ALA A 104 -21.94 28.82 12.59
C ALA A 104 -22.30 28.09 13.89
N GLY A 105 -21.79 26.88 14.09
CA GLY A 105 -21.97 26.10 15.33
C GLY A 105 -21.34 26.76 16.56
N VAL A 106 -20.12 27.30 16.43
CA VAL A 106 -19.44 28.03 17.52
C VAL A 106 -20.20 29.30 17.89
N LEU A 107 -20.65 30.09 16.92
CA LEU A 107 -21.42 31.32 17.18
C LEU A 107 -22.78 31.02 17.83
N ALA A 108 -23.46 29.96 17.40
CA ALA A 108 -24.72 29.52 18.02
C ALA A 108 -24.50 29.03 19.47
N GLY A 109 -23.41 28.29 19.72
CA GLY A 109 -23.04 27.84 21.06
C GLY A 109 -22.73 28.99 22.03
N VAL A 110 -22.05 30.04 21.56
CA VAL A 110 -21.74 31.24 22.35
C VAL A 110 -23.00 32.04 22.68
N ALA A 111 -23.95 32.15 21.73
CA ALA A 111 -25.22 32.86 21.96
C ALA A 111 -26.12 32.16 23.00
N VAL A 112 -26.12 30.82 23.03
CA VAL A 112 -26.88 30.03 24.02
C VAL A 112 -26.15 30.00 25.38
N GLY A 113 -24.82 29.96 25.38
CA GLY A 113 -24.00 29.94 26.61
C GLY A 113 -23.96 31.27 27.39
N GLY A 114 -24.25 32.40 26.73
CA GLY A 114 -24.22 33.73 27.36
C GLY A 114 -25.27 33.99 28.46
N HIS A 115 -26.20 33.06 28.71
CA HIS A 115 -27.25 33.20 29.73
C HIS A 115 -27.10 32.25 30.93
N ALA A 116 -25.99 31.53 31.08
CA ALA A 116 -25.72 30.71 32.26
C ALA A 116 -24.83 31.47 33.27
N LEU A 117 -25.47 31.93 34.34
CA LEU A 117 -24.88 32.51 35.56
C LEU A 117 -23.93 31.52 36.28
N PRO A 118 -23.01 32.00 37.15
CA PRO A 118 -21.88 31.23 37.64
C PRO A 118 -22.33 30.22 38.70
N VAL A 119 -22.01 28.93 38.52
CA VAL A 119 -22.10 27.96 39.62
C VAL A 119 -20.71 27.78 40.21
N ALA A 120 -20.62 28.09 41.50
CA ALA A 120 -19.41 28.15 42.30
C ALA A 120 -18.66 26.81 42.36
N ALA A 121 -17.33 26.89 42.36
CA ALA A 121 -16.46 25.78 42.74
C ALA A 121 -16.52 25.57 44.27
N PRO A 122 -16.68 24.33 44.77
CA PRO A 122 -16.28 24.00 46.12
C PRO A 122 -14.93 23.27 46.09
N ALA A 123 -13.86 23.99 46.45
CA ALA A 123 -12.69 23.39 47.05
C ALA A 123 -13.02 23.06 48.51
N ALA A 124 -13.17 21.77 48.84
CA ALA A 124 -13.09 21.27 50.19
C ALA A 124 -12.58 19.83 50.17
N ALA A 125 -11.41 19.64 50.78
CA ALA A 125 -10.71 18.38 50.89
C ALA A 125 -11.39 17.44 51.90
N THR A 126 -11.60 16.17 51.50
CA THR A 126 -11.54 15.01 52.42
C THR A 126 -11.10 13.76 51.64
N GLN A 127 -9.79 13.57 51.64
CA GLN A 127 -9.08 12.32 51.97
C GLN A 127 -9.81 10.95 51.91
N MET A 128 -9.15 10.04 51.18
CA MET A 128 -9.09 8.57 51.32
C MET A 128 -10.33 7.71 51.01
N ALA A 129 -10.33 7.09 49.83
CA ALA A 129 -10.65 5.66 49.66
C ALA A 129 -10.17 5.14 48.29
N ASN A 130 -8.93 4.65 48.29
CA ASN A 130 -8.45 3.47 47.57
C ASN A 130 -8.84 3.27 46.09
N GLY A 131 -7.93 3.65 45.21
CA GLY A 131 -7.96 3.29 43.79
C GLY A 131 -6.97 4.11 42.98
N ARG A 132 -5.67 3.92 43.24
CA ARG A 132 -4.59 4.52 42.44
C ARG A 132 -4.70 4.02 41.01
N VAL A 133 -5.35 4.80 40.14
CA VAL A 133 -5.15 4.67 38.69
C VAL A 133 -3.92 5.50 38.38
N GLU A 134 -2.76 4.86 38.47
CA GLU A 134 -1.53 5.36 37.85
C GLU A 134 -1.78 5.39 36.34
N THR A 135 -2.18 6.56 35.83
CA THR A 135 -2.07 6.81 34.40
C THR A 135 -0.59 7.03 34.11
N VAL A 136 0.12 5.92 33.87
CA VAL A 136 1.48 5.91 33.34
C VAL A 136 1.42 6.59 31.97
N THR A 137 1.89 7.83 31.92
CA THR A 137 2.04 8.57 30.66
C THR A 137 3.39 8.19 30.05
N ALA A 138 3.49 8.22 28.71
CA ALA A 138 4.70 7.81 27.98
C ALA A 138 5.99 8.57 28.39
N VAL A 139 5.84 9.70 29.09
CA VAL A 139 6.95 10.47 29.68
C VAL A 139 7.59 9.72 30.85
N ASP A 140 6.82 8.97 31.63
CA ASP A 140 7.28 8.20 32.79
C ASP A 140 8.16 7.02 32.34
N MET A 141 7.76 6.34 31.26
CA MET A 141 8.54 5.26 30.66
C MET A 141 9.88 5.76 30.09
N SER A 142 9.94 7.02 29.63
CA SER A 142 11.20 7.63 29.18
C SER A 142 12.12 7.97 30.33
N ASN A 143 11.59 8.27 31.52
CA ASN A 143 12.39 8.59 32.71
C ASN A 143 12.94 7.32 33.36
N ASP A 144 12.14 6.25 33.44
CA ASP A 144 12.59 4.92 33.90
C ASP A 144 13.68 4.32 33.00
N LEU A 145 13.59 4.53 31.68
CA LEU A 145 14.64 4.12 30.74
C LEU A 145 15.90 4.98 30.85
N GLN A 146 15.76 6.26 31.23
CA GLN A 146 16.89 7.16 31.46
C GLN A 146 17.65 6.75 32.74
N ASP A 147 16.92 6.47 33.83
CA ASP A 147 17.48 6.00 35.10
C ASP A 147 18.14 4.61 34.95
N ALA A 148 17.57 3.70 34.15
CA ALA A 148 18.16 2.38 33.91
C ALA A 148 19.45 2.41 33.06
N ILE A 149 19.70 3.49 32.31
CA ILE A 149 20.94 3.69 31.55
C ILE A 149 22.00 4.40 32.41
N GLU A 150 21.57 5.16 33.43
CA GLU A 150 22.43 5.86 34.39
C GLU A 150 22.87 5.02 35.59
N GLU A 151 22.64 3.69 35.62
CA GLU A 151 23.35 2.77 36.54
C GLU A 151 24.62 2.16 35.88
N PRO A 152 25.76 2.87 35.81
CA PRO A 152 27.05 2.21 35.80
C PRO A 152 27.38 1.80 37.24
N ALA A 153 27.23 0.51 37.52
CA ALA A 153 28.09 -0.27 38.41
C ALA A 153 28.73 0.51 39.59
N GLU A 154 27.95 0.78 40.64
CA GLU A 154 28.56 1.00 41.96
C GLU A 154 28.69 -0.36 42.66
N LEU A 155 29.94 -0.81 42.75
CA LEU A 155 30.44 -1.83 43.66
C LEU A 155 30.37 -1.35 45.11
#